data_AF-A0A5C3L1P2-F1
#
_entry.id   AF-A0A5C3L1P2-F1
#
_cell.length_a   1.000
_cell.length_b   1.000
_cell.length_c   1.000
_cell.angle_alpha   90.00
_cell.angle_beta   90.00
_cell.angle_gamma   90.00
#
_symmetry.space_group_name_H-M   'P 1'
#
loop_
_entity.id
_entity.type
_entity.pdbx_description
1 polymer ?
#
loop_
_entity_poly.entity_id
_entity_poly.type
_entity_poly.pdbx_seq_one_letter_code
_entity_poly.pdbx_strand_id
1 'polypeptide(L)'
;MAVESRPSLATYVRAVKLENKVLSYSGSGWTSQDECLPKVLQAIGQLNRIEHLSLEYIANISIQVVPEPVQGALQSISRSASLHSISLRWCPTSVLALCGPSVVRLELEGVKPVDDQHNGSTDDGLLKPQYTSIQSQGRPQIAAYMLHPGRFDFRNLGELCVSAEMATENRDLATIALWWPRALLPCRLWHIHCHG
;
A
#
# COMPACT_ATOMS: atom_id res chain seq x y z
N MET A 1 31.84 14.78 -34.14
CA MET A 1 30.81 15.50 -33.37
C MET A 1 30.12 14.49 -32.47
N ALA A 2 30.35 14.56 -31.16
CA ALA A 2 29.65 13.68 -30.21
C ALA A 2 28.21 14.17 -30.09
N VAL A 3 27.25 13.31 -30.45
CA VAL A 3 25.84 13.57 -30.16
C VAL A 3 25.70 13.42 -28.66
N GLU A 4 25.66 14.54 -27.94
CA GLU A 4 25.28 14.54 -26.53
C GLU A 4 23.88 13.94 -26.41
N SER A 5 23.82 12.67 -25.99
CA SER A 5 22.58 11.97 -25.73
C SER A 5 21.90 12.66 -24.56
N ARG A 6 20.97 13.58 -24.85
CA ARG A 6 20.12 14.17 -23.84
C ARG A 6 19.43 13.03 -23.09
N PRO A 7 19.58 12.94 -21.76
CA PRO A 7 18.91 11.90 -21.00
C PRO A 7 17.41 12.03 -21.26
N SER A 8 16.77 10.94 -21.67
CA SER A 8 15.33 10.97 -21.91
C SER A 8 14.62 11.28 -20.59
N LEU A 9 13.57 12.11 -20.61
CA LEU A 9 12.83 12.47 -19.39
C LEU A 9 12.37 11.24 -18.59
N ALA A 10 12.09 10.12 -19.28
CA ALA A 10 11.79 8.83 -18.68
C ALA A 10 12.87 8.34 -17.69
N THR A 11 14.14 8.69 -17.89
CA THR A 11 15.23 8.30 -16.98
C THR A 11 15.17 8.95 -15.61
N TYR A 12 14.39 10.02 -15.44
CA TYR A 12 14.22 10.74 -14.17
C TYR A 12 12.94 10.34 -13.43
N VAL A 13 12.05 9.57 -14.04
CA VAL A 13 10.81 9.13 -13.38
C VAL A 13 11.16 8.12 -12.29
N ARG A 14 10.73 8.42 -11.06
CA ARG A 14 10.92 7.58 -9.86
C ARG A 14 9.62 7.32 -9.10
N ALA A 15 8.57 8.04 -9.41
CA ALA A 15 7.30 7.96 -8.71
C ALA A 15 6.14 7.85 -9.69
N VAL A 16 5.16 7.03 -9.34
CA VAL A 16 3.89 6.88 -10.06
C VAL A 16 2.77 7.15 -9.07
N LYS A 17 1.88 8.07 -9.40
CA LYS A 17 0.64 8.32 -8.66
C LYS A 17 -0.54 7.99 -9.56
N LEU A 18 -1.41 7.11 -9.09
CA LEU A 18 -2.70 6.83 -9.70
C LEU A 18 -3.79 7.26 -8.74
N GLU A 19 -4.68 8.11 -9.22
CA GLU A 19 -5.70 8.73 -8.39
C GLU A 19 -7.05 8.69 -9.10
N ASN A 20 -8.06 8.15 -8.44
CA ASN A 20 -9.40 8.00 -8.99
C ASN A 20 -10.43 8.63 -8.05
N LYS A 21 -10.44 9.98 -7.98
CA LYS A 21 -11.27 10.76 -7.05
C LYS A 21 -12.79 10.51 -7.13
N VAL A 22 -13.26 9.77 -8.13
CA VAL A 22 -14.69 9.46 -8.24
C VAL A 22 -15.03 8.37 -7.22
N LEU A 23 -15.70 8.76 -6.14
CA LEU A 23 -16.33 7.86 -5.17
C LEU A 23 -17.56 7.16 -5.79
N SER A 24 -17.38 6.47 -6.92
CA SER A 24 -18.48 5.69 -7.50
C SER A 24 -18.59 4.38 -6.75
N TYR A 25 -19.75 4.16 -6.12
CA TYR A 25 -20.12 2.87 -5.53
C TYR A 25 -20.16 1.73 -6.56
N SER A 26 -20.24 2.07 -7.86
CA SER A 26 -20.19 1.10 -8.95
C SER A 26 -18.81 0.47 -9.15
N GLY A 27 -17.76 0.96 -8.49
CA GLY A 27 -16.41 0.40 -8.56
C GLY A 27 -15.68 0.62 -9.90
N SER A 28 -16.37 1.11 -10.92
CA SER A 28 -15.78 1.50 -12.21
C SER A 28 -15.49 3.00 -12.23
N GLY A 29 -14.24 3.38 -11.95
CA GLY A 29 -13.76 4.72 -12.28
C GLY A 29 -12.98 4.72 -13.59
N TRP A 30 -12.30 5.83 -13.89
CA TRP A 30 -11.60 6.02 -15.17
C TRP A 30 -10.54 4.94 -15.42
N THR A 31 -9.94 4.40 -14.37
CA THR A 31 -8.94 3.32 -14.47
C THR A 31 -9.47 2.01 -15.04
N SER A 32 -10.80 1.81 -15.00
CA SER A 32 -11.44 0.64 -15.61
C SER A 32 -11.91 0.89 -17.05
N GLN A 33 -11.94 2.15 -17.47
CA GLN A 33 -12.43 2.59 -18.79
C GLN A 33 -11.30 2.99 -19.74
N ASP A 34 -10.13 3.32 -19.20
CA ASP A 34 -8.96 3.74 -19.98
C ASP A 34 -8.24 2.53 -20.59
N GLU A 35 -8.43 2.33 -21.90
CA GLU A 35 -7.78 1.28 -22.68
C GLU A 35 -6.25 1.48 -22.86
N CYS A 36 -5.76 2.71 -22.65
CA CYS A 36 -4.35 3.05 -22.75
C CYS A 36 -3.61 2.85 -21.42
N LEU A 37 -4.28 2.99 -20.29
CA LEU A 37 -3.71 2.82 -18.95
C LEU A 37 -2.85 1.56 -18.79
N PRO A 38 -3.30 0.33 -19.14
CA PRO A 38 -2.47 -0.86 -18.98
C PRO A 38 -1.18 -0.79 -19.80
N LYS A 39 -1.22 -0.21 -21.01
CA LYS A 39 -0.03 -0.03 -21.87
C LYS A 39 0.96 0.95 -21.24
N VAL A 40 0.46 2.05 -20.70
CA VAL A 40 1.28 3.06 -20.01
C VAL A 40 1.94 2.47 -18.77
N LEU A 41 1.18 1.76 -17.93
CA LEU A 41 1.71 1.12 -16.73
C LEU A 41 2.72 0.03 -17.07
N GLN A 42 2.49 -0.75 -18.13
CA GLN A 42 3.44 -1.76 -18.58
C GLN A 42 4.76 -1.12 -19.06
N ALA A 43 4.69 -0.04 -19.83
CA ALA A 43 5.88 0.71 -20.26
C ALA A 43 6.64 1.30 -19.06
N ILE A 44 5.93 1.79 -18.05
CA ILE A 44 6.52 2.28 -16.80
C ILE A 44 7.20 1.13 -16.03
N GLY A 45 6.55 -0.04 -15.91
CA GLY A 45 7.10 -1.22 -15.24
C GLY A 45 8.41 -1.69 -15.88
N GLN A 46 8.50 -1.63 -17.20
CA GLN A 46 9.72 -1.96 -17.95
C GLN A 46 10.91 -1.04 -17.64
N LEU A 47 10.68 0.17 -17.12
CA LEU A 47 11.77 1.06 -16.70
C LEU A 47 12.54 0.51 -15.51
N ASN A 48 11.93 -0.33 -14.66
CA ASN A 48 12.54 -0.91 -13.45
C ASN A 48 13.28 0.11 -12.56
N ARG A 49 12.68 1.30 -12.43
CA ARG A 49 13.25 2.45 -11.71
C ARG A 49 12.24 3.16 -10.82
N ILE A 50 11.03 2.64 -10.72
CA ILE A 50 9.99 3.26 -9.91
C ILE A 50 10.27 2.89 -8.45
N GLU A 51 10.60 3.90 -7.66
CA GLU A 51 10.92 3.79 -6.24
C GLU A 51 9.68 4.01 -5.36
N HIS A 52 8.70 4.76 -5.87
CA HIS A 52 7.49 5.12 -5.15
C HIS A 52 6.22 4.88 -5.98
N LEU A 53 5.25 4.15 -5.41
CA LEU A 53 3.93 3.94 -5.99
C LEU A 53 2.86 4.45 -5.02
N SER A 54 2.03 5.39 -5.48
CA SER A 54 0.90 5.92 -4.72
C SER A 54 -0.40 5.59 -5.43
N LEU A 55 -1.31 4.90 -4.75
CA LEU A 55 -2.64 4.55 -5.23
C LEU A 55 -3.69 5.20 -4.33
N GLU A 56 -4.54 6.02 -4.93
CA GLU A 56 -5.54 6.80 -4.21
C GLU A 56 -6.94 6.59 -4.83
N TYR A 57 -7.89 6.10 -4.02
CA TYR A 57 -9.24 5.69 -4.44
C TYR A 57 -9.26 4.62 -5.53
N ILE A 58 -8.16 3.89 -5.70
CA ILE A 58 -8.12 2.78 -6.66
C ILE A 58 -8.88 1.61 -6.06
N ALA A 59 -9.85 1.09 -6.82
CA ALA A 59 -10.53 -0.14 -6.50
C ALA A 59 -11.24 -0.12 -5.12
N ASN A 60 -11.85 1.02 -4.73
CA ASN A 60 -12.42 1.32 -3.40
C ASN A 60 -13.24 0.22 -2.69
N ILE A 61 -13.62 -0.85 -3.38
CA ILE A 61 -14.28 -2.05 -2.85
C ILE A 61 -13.36 -3.27 -2.91
N SER A 62 -12.80 -3.60 -4.07
CA SER A 62 -11.89 -4.73 -4.27
C SER A 62 -11.01 -4.51 -5.49
N ILE A 63 -9.75 -4.95 -5.41
CA ILE A 63 -8.81 -4.95 -6.55
C ILE A 63 -9.34 -5.73 -7.76
N GLN A 64 -10.23 -6.70 -7.55
CA GLN A 64 -10.84 -7.51 -8.61
C GLN A 64 -11.74 -6.69 -9.56
N VAL A 65 -12.17 -5.50 -9.15
CA VAL A 65 -12.96 -4.60 -10.01
C VAL A 65 -12.07 -3.86 -11.01
N VAL A 66 -10.75 -3.83 -10.79
CA VAL A 66 -9.78 -3.29 -11.74
C VAL A 66 -9.57 -4.31 -12.86
N PRO A 67 -9.55 -3.92 -14.15
CA PRO A 67 -9.29 -4.84 -15.24
C PRO A 67 -7.98 -5.61 -15.04
N GLU A 68 -8.00 -6.91 -15.37
CA GLU A 68 -6.84 -7.81 -15.20
C GLU A 68 -5.54 -7.28 -15.87
N PRO A 69 -5.56 -6.65 -17.06
CA PRO A 69 -4.36 -6.03 -17.62
C PRO A 69 -3.76 -4.90 -16.76
N VAL A 70 -4.61 -4.13 -16.08
CA VAL A 70 -4.18 -3.06 -15.17
C VAL A 70 -3.64 -3.67 -13.88
N GLN A 71 -4.30 -4.70 -13.35
CA GLN A 71 -3.80 -5.44 -12.18
C GLN A 71 -2.41 -6.04 -12.44
N GLY A 72 -2.21 -6.70 -13.60
CA GLY A 72 -0.92 -7.28 -13.98
C GLY A 72 0.18 -6.23 -14.15
N ALA A 73 -0.14 -5.07 -14.73
CA ALA A 73 0.81 -3.97 -14.85
C ALA A 73 1.17 -3.35 -13.49
N LEU A 74 0.18 -3.15 -12.61
CA LEU A 74 0.41 -2.72 -11.22
C LEU A 74 1.27 -3.73 -10.47
N GLN A 75 0.99 -5.03 -10.61
CA GLN A 75 1.76 -6.11 -10.00
C GLN A 75 3.22 -6.11 -10.47
N SER A 76 3.47 -5.85 -11.75
CA SER A 76 4.82 -5.74 -12.30
C SER A 76 5.60 -4.58 -11.67
N ILE A 77 4.97 -3.42 -11.49
CA ILE A 77 5.58 -2.27 -10.80
C ILE A 77 5.79 -2.60 -9.31
N SER A 78 4.77 -3.14 -8.65
CA SER A 78 4.77 -3.40 -7.21
C SER A 78 5.72 -4.51 -6.76
N ARG A 79 6.11 -5.41 -7.67
CA ARG A 79 7.12 -6.45 -7.45
C ARG A 79 8.50 -6.10 -7.99
N SER A 80 8.68 -4.90 -8.55
CA SER A 80 10.00 -4.46 -9.01
C SER A 80 10.96 -4.35 -7.83
N ALA A 81 12.19 -4.83 -8.02
CA ALA A 81 13.27 -4.69 -7.03
C ALA A 81 13.61 -3.22 -6.72
N SER A 82 13.27 -2.30 -7.63
CA SER A 82 13.46 -0.85 -7.45
C SER A 82 12.41 -0.19 -6.57
N LEU A 83 11.27 -0.84 -6.32
CA LEU A 83 10.18 -0.24 -5.57
C LEU A 83 10.39 -0.39 -4.07
N HIS A 84 10.58 0.75 -3.40
CA HIS A 84 10.86 0.80 -1.97
C HIS A 84 9.69 1.31 -1.15
N SER A 85 8.77 2.06 -1.77
CA SER A 85 7.72 2.79 -1.07
C SER A 85 6.37 2.62 -1.73
N ILE A 86 5.36 2.32 -0.92
CA ILE A 86 3.97 2.26 -1.34
C ILE A 86 3.10 3.12 -0.42
N SER A 87 2.24 3.94 -1.03
CA SER A 87 1.21 4.72 -0.36
C SER A 87 -0.16 4.29 -0.87
N LEU A 88 -1.01 3.75 0.00
CA LEU A 88 -2.38 3.36 -0.29
C LEU A 88 -3.33 4.29 0.46
N ARG A 89 -4.14 5.04 -0.27
CA ARG A 89 -5.14 5.94 0.29
C ARG A 89 -6.51 5.55 -0.21
N TRP A 90 -7.42 5.22 0.70
CA TRP A 90 -8.79 4.84 0.36
C TRP A 90 -8.89 3.66 -0.61
N CYS A 91 -7.92 2.75 -0.49
CA CYS A 91 -7.82 1.53 -1.29
C CYS A 91 -8.14 0.31 -0.41
N PRO A 92 -8.61 -0.81 -1.00
CA PRO A 92 -8.77 -2.06 -0.27
C PRO A 92 -7.40 -2.63 0.11
N THR A 93 -7.33 -3.32 1.25
CA THR A 93 -6.09 -3.96 1.71
C THR A 93 -5.61 -5.08 0.80
N SER A 94 -6.48 -5.64 -0.04
CA SER A 94 -6.13 -6.67 -1.03
C SER A 94 -5.11 -6.20 -2.08
N VAL A 95 -4.94 -4.88 -2.28
CA VAL A 95 -3.89 -4.29 -3.12
C VAL A 95 -2.48 -4.68 -2.61
N LEU A 96 -2.33 -4.90 -1.31
CA LEU A 96 -1.05 -5.29 -0.72
C LEU A 96 -0.57 -6.65 -1.22
N ALA A 97 -1.47 -7.54 -1.66
CA ALA A 97 -1.09 -8.84 -2.23
C ALA A 97 -0.33 -8.71 -3.56
N LEU A 98 -0.42 -7.55 -4.22
CA LEU A 98 0.36 -7.27 -5.43
C LEU A 98 1.81 -6.91 -5.10
N CYS A 99 2.12 -6.52 -3.87
CA CYS A 99 3.41 -5.94 -3.52
C CYS A 99 4.50 -7.01 -3.36
N GLY A 100 5.73 -6.67 -3.75
CA GLY A 100 6.91 -7.52 -3.59
C GLY A 100 7.67 -7.24 -2.28
N PRO A 101 8.66 -8.09 -1.95
CA PRO A 101 9.42 -7.99 -0.69
C PRO A 101 10.41 -6.80 -0.64
N SER A 102 10.60 -6.06 -1.74
CA SER A 102 11.45 -4.87 -1.83
C SER A 102 10.87 -3.65 -1.11
N VAL A 103 9.57 -3.66 -0.79
CA VAL A 103 8.88 -2.55 -0.14
C VAL A 103 9.33 -2.43 1.31
N VAL A 104 10.04 -1.34 1.61
CA VAL A 104 10.54 -0.99 2.94
C VAL A 104 9.71 0.10 3.61
N ARG A 105 8.96 0.91 2.85
CA ARG A 105 8.12 2.00 3.34
C ARG A 105 6.67 1.77 2.95
N LEU A 106 5.79 1.70 3.93
CA LEU A 106 4.37 1.50 3.72
C LEU A 106 3.56 2.62 4.38
N GLU A 107 2.71 3.29 3.60
CA GLU A 107 1.80 4.32 4.07
C GLU A 107 0.37 3.92 3.74
N LEU A 108 -0.48 3.91 4.75
CA LEU A 108 -1.85 3.42 4.68
C LEU A 108 -2.77 4.47 5.28
N GLU A 109 -3.71 4.97 4.49
CA GLU A 109 -4.67 5.99 4.92
C GLU A 109 -6.08 5.58 4.47
N GLY A 110 -7.03 5.49 5.40
CA GLY A 110 -8.43 5.18 5.06
C GLY A 110 -8.62 3.84 4.33
N VAL A 111 -7.67 2.91 4.46
CA VAL A 111 -7.70 1.62 3.76
C VAL A 111 -8.82 0.73 4.29
N LYS A 112 -9.50 -0.01 3.42
CA LYS A 112 -10.62 -0.86 3.82
C LYS A 112 -10.17 -2.31 3.91
N PRO A 113 -10.32 -2.98 5.07
CA PRO A 113 -10.12 -4.41 5.14
C PRO A 113 -11.16 -5.05 4.21
N VAL A 114 -10.70 -5.83 3.25
CA VAL A 114 -11.60 -6.71 2.51
C VAL A 114 -11.74 -7.96 3.36
N ASP A 115 -12.99 -8.41 3.55
CA ASP A 115 -13.33 -9.72 4.14
C ASP A 115 -12.87 -10.83 3.19
N ASP A 116 -11.57 -10.91 2.97
CA ASP A 116 -10.96 -11.94 2.19
C ASP A 116 -11.01 -13.21 3.05
N GLN A 117 -12.06 -14.01 2.88
CA GLN A 117 -12.08 -15.43 3.24
C GLN A 117 -11.01 -16.24 2.47
N HIS A 118 -10.23 -15.58 1.60
CA HIS A 118 -9.06 -16.17 0.99
C HIS A 118 -7.95 -16.32 2.03
N ASN A 119 -8.01 -17.46 2.73
CA ASN A 119 -6.91 -18.15 3.42
C ASN A 119 -5.78 -18.57 2.46
N GLY A 120 -5.60 -17.87 1.34
CA GLY A 120 -4.49 -18.06 0.42
C GLY A 120 -3.24 -17.53 1.09
N SER A 121 -2.60 -18.39 1.89
CA SER A 121 -1.18 -18.29 2.26
C SER A 121 -0.40 -18.03 0.98
N THR A 122 -0.18 -16.76 0.67
CA THR A 122 0.68 -16.37 -0.44
C THR A 122 2.09 -16.60 0.07
N ASP A 123 2.63 -17.76 -0.26
CA ASP A 123 4.02 -18.18 -0.02
C ASP A 123 5.03 -17.22 -0.72
N ASP A 124 4.53 -16.22 -1.46
CA ASP A 124 5.27 -15.13 -2.14
C ASP A 124 6.06 -14.21 -1.19
N GLY A 125 6.12 -14.51 0.11
CA GLY A 125 6.92 -13.82 1.10
C GLY A 125 6.19 -12.64 1.74
N LEU A 126 6.16 -12.64 3.07
CA LEU A 126 5.62 -11.54 3.85
C LEU A 126 6.35 -10.23 3.53
N LEU A 127 5.60 -9.14 3.42
CA LEU A 127 6.18 -7.80 3.33
C LEU A 127 7.01 -7.52 4.58
N LYS A 128 8.20 -6.94 4.39
CA LYS A 128 9.17 -6.63 5.46
C LYS A 128 9.39 -5.12 5.59
N PRO A 129 8.34 -4.33 5.88
CA PRO A 129 8.50 -2.89 5.97
C PRO A 129 9.41 -2.51 7.14
N GLN A 130 10.28 -1.54 6.90
CA GLN A 130 11.10 -0.88 7.92
C GLN A 130 10.39 0.34 8.49
N TYR A 131 9.55 0.99 7.68
CA TYR A 131 8.67 2.08 8.08
C TYR A 131 7.24 1.72 7.70
N THR A 132 6.32 1.82 8.65
CA THR A 132 4.89 1.68 8.40
C THR A 132 4.13 2.84 9.05
N SER A 133 3.28 3.51 8.29
CA SER A 133 2.37 4.55 8.78
C SER A 133 0.93 4.14 8.49
N ILE A 134 0.10 4.10 9.53
CA ILE A 134 -1.31 3.73 9.47
C ILE A 134 -2.15 4.89 9.99
N GLN A 135 -2.93 5.49 9.11
CA GLN A 135 -3.93 6.50 9.43
C GLN A 135 -5.31 5.86 9.32
N SER A 136 -5.85 5.49 10.48
CA SER A 136 -7.05 4.65 10.58
C SER A 136 -8.36 5.43 10.51
N GLN A 137 -8.34 6.77 10.55
CA GLN A 137 -9.53 7.64 10.50
C GLN A 137 -10.72 7.09 11.33
N GLY A 138 -10.47 6.75 12.59
CA GLY A 138 -11.51 6.26 13.51
C GLY A 138 -11.87 4.78 13.39
N ARG A 139 -11.08 3.99 12.65
CA ARG A 139 -11.31 2.54 12.46
C ARG A 139 -10.13 1.73 13.02
N PRO A 140 -10.06 1.53 14.34
CA PRO A 140 -8.97 0.80 14.98
C PRO A 140 -8.82 -0.64 14.49
N GLN A 141 -9.90 -1.24 13.95
CA GLN A 141 -9.86 -2.58 13.38
C GLN A 141 -8.92 -2.67 12.18
N ILE A 142 -8.67 -1.56 11.46
CA ILE A 142 -7.70 -1.51 10.36
C ILE A 142 -6.28 -1.72 10.88
N ALA A 143 -5.91 -1.03 11.96
CA ALA A 143 -4.60 -1.18 12.56
C ALA A 143 -4.41 -2.61 13.06
N ALA A 144 -5.41 -3.19 13.73
CA ALA A 144 -5.38 -4.58 14.18
C ALA A 144 -5.24 -5.57 13.00
N TYR A 145 -6.00 -5.36 11.92
CA TYR A 145 -5.91 -6.17 10.71
C TYR A 145 -4.52 -6.10 10.06
N MET A 146 -3.93 -4.90 9.98
CA MET A 146 -2.60 -4.70 9.42
C MET A 146 -1.50 -5.27 10.30
N LEU A 147 -1.68 -5.28 11.61
CA LEU A 147 -0.70 -5.84 12.55
C LEU A 147 -0.82 -7.36 12.71
N HIS A 148 -1.71 -8.01 11.95
CA HIS A 148 -1.89 -9.45 12.01
C HIS A 148 -0.63 -10.20 11.49
N PRO A 149 -0.06 -11.15 12.26
CA PRO A 149 1.26 -11.76 11.99
C PRO A 149 1.34 -12.64 10.73
N GLY A 150 0.24 -12.79 9.98
CA GLY A 150 0.19 -13.54 8.72
C GLY A 150 0.33 -12.69 7.46
N ARG A 151 0.42 -11.36 7.56
CA ARG A 151 0.50 -10.47 6.39
C ARG A 151 1.80 -9.68 6.28
N PHE A 152 2.43 -9.40 7.41
CA PHE A 152 3.65 -8.62 7.47
C PHE A 152 4.65 -9.28 8.41
N ASP A 153 5.92 -9.22 8.03
CA ASP A 153 7.04 -9.59 8.86
C ASP A 153 7.67 -8.32 9.45
N PHE A 154 7.25 -8.01 10.68
CA PHE A 154 7.70 -6.82 11.39
C PHE A 154 9.04 -6.99 12.10
N ARG A 155 9.78 -8.09 11.91
CA ARG A 155 11.08 -8.31 12.58
C ARG A 155 12.10 -7.21 12.29
N ASN A 156 11.98 -6.55 11.14
CA ASN A 156 12.87 -5.47 10.71
C ASN A 156 12.22 -4.08 10.81
N LEU A 157 11.07 -3.95 11.48
CA LEU A 157 10.35 -2.68 11.59
C LEU A 157 11.14 -1.71 12.48
N GLY A 158 11.65 -0.63 11.89
CA GLY A 158 12.32 0.44 12.61
C GLY A 158 11.35 1.40 13.26
N GLU A 159 10.28 1.75 12.52
CA GLU A 159 9.30 2.77 12.91
C GLU A 159 7.88 2.35 12.54
N LEU A 160 6.96 2.47 13.51
CA LEU A 160 5.52 2.36 13.30
C LEU A 160 4.83 3.65 13.77
N CYS A 161 4.13 4.30 12.85
CA CYS A 161 3.27 5.44 13.13
C CYS A 161 1.81 4.99 13.02
N VAL A 162 1.06 5.11 14.11
CA VAL A 162 -0.39 4.81 14.09
C VAL A 162 -1.13 6.07 14.53
N SER A 163 -1.89 6.63 13.60
CA SER A 163 -2.83 7.72 13.88
C SER A 163 -4.25 7.19 13.92
N ALA A 164 -4.94 7.50 15.02
CA ALA A 164 -6.34 7.23 15.21
C ALA A 164 -7.02 8.54 15.60
N GLU A 165 -7.45 9.31 14.60
CA GLU A 165 -8.51 10.31 14.81
C GLU A 165 -9.72 9.54 15.33
N MET A 166 -10.28 9.92 16.47
CA MET A 166 -11.51 9.35 17.06
C MET A 166 -11.44 8.10 17.96
N ALA A 167 -10.28 7.70 18.50
CA ALA A 167 -10.25 6.78 19.65
C ALA A 167 -10.75 7.50 20.92
N THR A 168 -12.02 7.89 20.93
CA THR A 168 -12.69 8.57 22.06
C THR A 168 -13.01 7.59 23.18
N GLU A 169 -13.03 6.28 22.89
CA GLU A 169 -13.27 5.23 23.88
C GLU A 169 -12.01 4.42 24.18
N ASN A 170 -11.68 4.32 25.48
CA ASN A 170 -10.51 3.63 26.04
C ASN A 170 -10.39 2.15 25.59
N ARG A 171 -11.50 1.54 25.12
CA ARG A 171 -11.55 0.14 24.65
C ARG A 171 -10.81 -0.09 23.34
N ASP A 172 -10.74 0.92 22.46
CA ASP A 172 -10.08 0.78 21.17
C ASP A 172 -8.56 0.74 21.30
N LEU A 173 -8.01 1.57 22.20
CA LEU A 173 -6.58 1.55 22.54
C LEU A 173 -6.19 0.25 23.25
N ALA A 174 -7.02 -0.25 24.16
CA ALA A 174 -6.80 -1.53 24.82
C ALA A 174 -6.80 -2.69 23.81
N THR A 175 -7.65 -2.63 22.79
CA THR A 175 -7.68 -3.62 21.71
C THR A 175 -6.39 -3.57 20.89
N ILE A 176 -5.95 -2.38 20.47
CA ILE A 176 -4.66 -2.22 19.77
C ILE A 176 -3.50 -2.75 20.62
N ALA A 177 -3.50 -2.47 21.93
CA ALA A 177 -2.50 -2.96 22.87
C ALA A 177 -2.54 -4.48 23.10
N LEU A 178 -3.73 -5.10 23.04
CA LEU A 178 -3.91 -6.55 23.18
C LEU A 178 -3.42 -7.33 21.95
N TRP A 179 -3.61 -6.77 20.76
CA TRP A 179 -3.12 -7.34 19.50
C TRP A 179 -1.65 -7.03 19.24
N TRP A 180 -1.02 -6.24 20.10
CA TRP A 180 0.39 -5.89 20.03
C TRP A 180 1.23 -7.16 20.20
N PRO A 181 1.85 -7.68 19.12
CA PRO A 181 2.67 -8.85 19.24
C PRO A 181 3.86 -8.49 20.13
N ARG A 182 4.24 -9.38 21.06
CA ARG A 182 5.54 -9.30 21.74
C ARG A 182 6.73 -9.19 20.75
N ALA A 183 6.52 -9.52 19.47
CA ALA A 183 7.47 -9.34 18.39
C ALA A 183 7.83 -7.88 18.07
N LEU A 184 7.06 -6.89 18.52
CA LEU A 184 7.30 -5.46 18.28
C LEU A 184 8.21 -4.80 19.35
N LEU A 185 8.66 -5.55 20.36
CA LEU A 185 9.57 -5.04 21.40
C LEU A 185 10.87 -4.36 20.90
N PRO A 186 11.47 -4.69 19.74
CA PRO A 186 12.70 -4.03 19.30
C PRO A 186 12.50 -2.71 18.51
N CYS A 187 11.28 -2.28 18.19
CA CYS A 187 11.08 -1.06 17.42
C CYS A 187 11.50 0.18 18.23
N ARG A 188 12.27 1.08 17.60
CA ARG A 188 12.99 2.16 18.27
C ARG A 188 12.13 3.40 18.55
N LEU A 189 11.02 3.56 17.84
CA LEU A 189 10.22 4.78 17.91
C LEU A 189 8.75 4.50 17.62
N TRP A 190 7.89 5.02 18.49
CA TRP A 190 6.44 4.87 18.45
C TRP A 190 5.80 6.23 18.58
N HIS A 191 5.06 6.62 17.54
CA HIS A 191 4.26 7.84 17.56
C HIS A 191 2.79 7.46 17.47
N ILE A 192 2.11 7.51 18.62
CA ILE A 192 0.65 7.44 18.68
C ILE A 192 0.16 8.88 18.75
N HIS A 193 -0.41 9.35 17.64
CA HIS A 193 -1.07 10.65 17.59
C HIS A 193 -2.56 10.45 17.83
N CYS A 194 -3.03 10.87 19.01
CA CYS A 194 -4.45 10.98 19.31
C CYS A 194 -4.85 12.43 19.06
N HIS A 195 -5.63 12.68 18.00
CA HIS A 195 -6.30 13.96 17.80
C HIS A 195 -7.68 13.86 18.48
N GLY A 196 -7.87 14.69 19.50
CA GLY A 196 -9.12 14.82 20.27
C GLY A 196 -10.04 15.90 19.74
#